data_AF-A0A1Y6E8C6-F1
#
_entry.id   AF-A0A1Y6E8C6-F1
#
_cell.length_a   1.000
_cell.length_b   1.000
_cell.length_c   1.000
_cell.angle_alpha   90.00
_cell.angle_beta   90.00
_cell.angle_gamma   90.00
#
_symmetry.space_group_name_H-M   'P 1'
#
loop_
_entity.id
_entity.type
_entity.pdbx_description
1 polymer ?
#
loop_
_entity_poly.entity_id
_entity_poly.type
_entity_poly.pdbx_seq_one_letter_code
_entity_poly.pdbx_strand_id
1 'polypeptide(L)' 'MNSSDISWNDEARAKILDDSDRVLREAVLDLGKTLSGHDSNEAYEQLFARLKDRFIDFEPGPDIRKYADAIVAGEFADE' A
#
# COMPACT_ATOMS: atom_id res chain seq x y z
N MET A 1 31.72 -13.34 11.62
CA MET A 1 30.31 -13.00 11.45
C MET A 1 30.14 -12.53 10.02
N ASN A 2 29.34 -13.23 9.22
CA ASN A 2 29.07 -12.83 7.84
C ASN A 2 27.95 -11.80 7.85
N SER A 3 27.95 -10.88 6.87
CA SER A 3 26.87 -9.90 6.73
C SER A 3 25.50 -10.58 6.56
N SER A 4 25.47 -11.78 5.96
CA SER A 4 24.26 -12.59 5.80
C SER A 4 23.67 -13.12 7.12
N ASP A 5 24.44 -13.10 8.21
CA ASP A 5 23.97 -13.48 9.55
C ASP A 5 23.20 -12.32 10.23
N ILE A 6 23.30 -11.10 9.68
CA ILE A 6 22.62 -9.90 10.19
C ILE A 6 21.20 -9.89 9.61
N SER A 7 20.24 -10.34 10.41
CA SER A 7 18.84 -10.32 10.02
C SER A 7 17.94 -10.04 11.22
N TRP A 8 16.76 -9.49 10.95
CA TRP A 8 15.69 -9.45 11.93
C TRP A 8 15.28 -10.88 12.30
N ASN A 9 15.08 -11.10 13.60
CA ASN A 9 14.42 -12.30 14.08
C ASN A 9 12.97 -12.38 13.53
N ASP A 10 12.36 -13.56 13.64
CA ASP A 10 11.06 -13.83 13.03
C ASP A 10 9.95 -12.92 13.56
N GLU A 11 9.95 -12.62 14.86
CA GLU A 11 8.95 -11.75 15.49
C GLU A 11 9.03 -10.30 14.98
N ALA A 12 10.25 -9.76 14.91
CA ALA A 12 10.47 -8.42 14.38
C ALA A 12 10.14 -8.35 12.89
N ARG A 13 10.48 -9.40 12.13
CA ARG A 13 10.14 -9.49 10.70
C ARG A 13 8.64 -9.53 10.47
N ALA A 14 7.89 -10.29 11.26
CA ALA A 14 6.43 -10.33 11.20
C ALA A 14 5.82 -8.95 11.45
N LYS A 15 6.28 -8.24 12.49
CA LYS A 15 5.81 -6.88 12.80
C LYS A 15 6.08 -5.88 11.67
N ILE A 16 7.22 -5.98 11.00
CA ILE A 16 7.54 -5.12 9.84
C ILE A 16 6.59 -5.39 8.68
N LEU A 17 6.24 -6.66 8.43
CA LEU A 17 5.28 -7.02 7.40
C LEU A 17 3.87 -6.53 7.76
N ASP A 18 3.42 -6.74 9.00
CA ASP A 18 2.14 -6.23 9.50
C ASP A 18 2.03 -4.69 9.36
N ASP A 19 3.10 -3.97 9.70
CA ASP A 19 3.16 -2.52 9.54
C ASP A 19 3.12 -2.10 8.06
N SER A 20 3.76 -2.88 7.17
CA SER A 20 3.73 -2.62 5.72
C SER A 20 2.32 -2.81 5.15
N ASP A 21 1.60 -3.86 5.58
CA ASP A 21 0.21 -4.11 5.21
C ASP A 21 -0.73 -3.02 5.74
N ARG A 22 -0.46 -2.52 6.96
CA ARG A 22 -1.22 -1.41 7.54
C ARG A 22 -1.05 -0.13 6.73
N VAL A 23 0.18 0.21 6.31
CA VAL A 23 0.44 1.37 5.45
C VAL A 23 -0.34 1.28 4.14
N LEU A 24 -0.37 0.11 3.49
CA LEU A 24 -1.16 -0.10 2.28
C LEU A 24 -2.66 0.13 2.54
N ARG A 25 -3.20 -0.50 3.60
CA ARG A 25 -4.61 -0.41 3.95
C ARG A 25 -5.04 1.02 4.25
N GLU A 26 -4.26 1.73 5.06
CA GLU A 26 -4.52 3.13 5.40
C GLU A 26 -4.54 4.01 4.14
N ALA A 27 -3.59 3.81 3.22
CA ALA A 27 -3.55 4.58 1.97
C ALA A 27 -4.78 4.32 1.09
N VAL A 28 -5.22 3.06 0.97
CA VAL A 28 -6.39 2.68 0.18
C VAL A 28 -7.68 3.26 0.78
N LEU A 29 -7.90 3.08 2.09
CA LEU A 29 -9.09 3.58 2.77
C LEU A 29 -9.18 5.11 2.75
N ASP A 30 -8.05 5.81 2.91
CA ASP A 30 -8.01 7.27 2.83
C ASP A 30 -8.35 7.79 1.43
N LEU A 31 -7.81 7.17 0.38
CA LEU A 31 -8.16 7.51 -1.01
C LEU A 31 -9.61 7.14 -1.34
N GLY A 32 -10.14 6.03 -0.81
CA GLY A 32 -11.54 5.61 -0.97
C GLY A 32 -12.55 6.69 -0.54
N LYS A 33 -12.22 7.45 0.51
CA LYS A 33 -13.04 8.57 1.01
C LYS A 33 -13.04 9.80 0.09
N THR A 34 -12.02 9.94 -0.75
CA THR A 34 -11.74 11.17 -1.51
C THR A 34 -11.93 10.99 -3.02
N LEU A 35 -11.67 9.79 -3.55
CA LEU A 35 -11.60 9.50 -4.99
C LEU A 35 -12.71 8.56 -5.48
N SER A 36 -13.74 8.31 -4.67
CA SER A 36 -14.90 7.54 -5.15
C SER A 36 -15.58 8.26 -6.32
N GLY A 37 -15.76 7.56 -7.45
CA GLY A 37 -16.30 8.15 -8.69
C GLY A 37 -15.30 8.98 -9.52
N HIS A 38 -14.01 9.01 -9.15
CA HIS A 38 -12.94 9.65 -9.93
C HIS A 38 -12.32 8.70 -10.97
N ASP A 39 -11.30 9.17 -11.69
CA ASP A 39 -10.57 8.37 -12.68
C ASP A 39 -9.62 7.35 -12.02
N SER A 40 -9.60 6.13 -12.55
CA SER A 40 -8.77 5.03 -12.02
C SER A 40 -7.26 5.28 -12.20
N ASN A 41 -6.82 5.97 -13.26
CA ASN A 41 -5.41 6.34 -13.38
C ASN A 41 -5.01 7.37 -12.33
N GLU A 42 -5.88 8.34 -12.04
CA GLU A 42 -5.66 9.31 -10.95
C GLU A 42 -5.51 8.59 -9.60
N ALA A 43 -6.42 7.66 -9.27
CA ALA A 43 -6.34 6.87 -8.05
C ALA A 43 -5.05 6.03 -7.99
N TYR A 44 -4.65 5.42 -9.11
CA TYR A 44 -3.40 4.67 -9.21
C TYR A 44 -2.17 5.55 -8.96
N GLU A 45 -2.08 6.72 -9.60
CA GLU A 45 -0.94 7.63 -9.46
C GLU A 45 -0.81 8.13 -8.01
N GLN A 46 -1.93 8.50 -7.37
CA GLN A 46 -1.93 8.94 -5.98
C GLN A 46 -1.55 7.82 -5.01
N LEU A 47 -2.07 6.60 -5.22
CA LEU A 47 -1.73 5.44 -4.40
C LEU A 47 -0.25 5.07 -4.57
N PHE A 48 0.25 5.06 -5.81
CA PHE A 48 1.65 4.78 -6.12
C PHE A 48 2.58 5.80 -5.47
N ALA A 49 2.28 7.10 -5.60
CA ALA A 49 3.09 8.16 -4.99
C ALA A 49 3.17 8.02 -3.45
N ARG A 50 2.04 7.72 -2.80
CA ARG A 50 2.00 7.52 -1.34
C ARG A 50 2.82 6.32 -0.89
N LEU A 51 2.78 5.21 -1.62
CA LEU A 51 3.50 4.00 -1.23
C LEU A 51 5.00 4.11 -1.53
N LYS A 52 5.37 4.71 -2.66
CA LYS A 52 6.78 4.89 -3.05
C LYS A 52 7.58 5.65 -2.00
N ASP A 53 7.01 6.65 -1.36
CA ASP A 53 7.70 7.45 -0.33
C ASP A 53 7.80 6.72 1.03
N ARG A 54 7.14 5.56 1.20
CA ARG A 54 7.10 4.81 2.46
C ARG A 54 8.04 3.62 2.51
N PHE A 55 8.54 3.14 1.37
CA PHE A 55 9.41 1.97 1.28
C PHE A 55 10.72 2.29 0.58
N ILE A 56 11.83 1.70 1.04
CA ILE A 56 13.19 1.98 0.54
C ILE A 56 13.36 1.52 -0.91
N ASP A 57 12.80 0.36 -1.25
CA ASP A 57 12.88 -0.24 -2.58
C ASP A 57 11.49 -0.72 -3.00
N PHE A 58 10.66 0.26 -3.35
CA PHE A 58 9.27 0.01 -3.71
C PHE A 58 9.14 -0.41 -5.17
N GLU A 59 8.68 -1.64 -5.38
CA GLU A 59 8.19 -2.09 -6.69
C GLU A 59 6.66 -2.19 -6.67
N PRO A 60 5.97 -1.57 -7.63
CA PRO A 60 4.53 -1.71 -7.73
C PRO A 60 4.18 -3.16 -8.09
N GLY A 61 3.58 -3.87 -7.14
CA GLY A 61 2.99 -5.17 -7.41
C GLY A 61 1.80 -5.07 -8.38
N PRO A 62 1.39 -6.18 -9.02
CA PRO A 62 0.26 -6.20 -9.94
C PRO A 62 -1.08 -5.78 -9.29
N ASP A 63 -1.14 -5.76 -7.96
CA ASP A 63 -2.36 -5.50 -7.20
C ASP A 63 -2.65 -4.00 -6.95
N ILE A 64 -1.71 -3.07 -7.17
CA ILE A 64 -1.98 -1.64 -6.97
C ILE A 64 -3.09 -1.14 -7.90
N ARG A 65 -3.13 -1.67 -9.13
CA ARG A 65 -4.18 -1.34 -10.09
C ARG A 65 -5.54 -1.80 -9.62
N LYS A 66 -5.63 -3.00 -9.03
CA LYS A 66 -6.86 -3.54 -8.45
C LYS A 66 -7.41 -2.64 -7.34
N TYR A 67 -6.54 -2.12 -6.46
CA TYR A 67 -6.97 -1.20 -5.41
C TYR A 67 -7.43 0.15 -5.96
N ALA A 68 -6.75 0.69 -6.98
CA ALA A 68 -7.18 1.91 -7.65
C ALA A 68 -8.58 1.76 -8.27
N ASP A 69 -8.83 0.64 -8.95
CA ASP A 69 -10.15 0.33 -9.53
C ASP A 69 -11.23 0.19 -8.44
N ALA A 70 -10.93 -0.49 -7.33
CA ALA A 70 -11.85 -0.64 -6.19
C ALA A 70 -12.12 0.69 -5.46
N ILE A 71 -11.13 1.58 -5.34
CA ILE A 71 -11.28 2.94 -4.81
C ILE A 71 -12.30 3.72 -5.63
N VAL A 72 -12.14 3.77 -6.96
CA VAL A 72 -13.04 4.55 -7.82
C VAL A 72 -14.43 3.93 -7.92
N ALA A 73 -14.53 2.61 -7.81
CA ALA A 73 -15.80 1.90 -7.69
C ALA A 73 -16.54 2.15 -6.36
N GLY A 74 -15.87 2.79 -5.38
CA GLY A 74 -16.46 3.10 -4.08
C GLY A 74 -16.55 1.90 -3.13
N GLU A 75 -15.80 0.82 -3.38
CA GLU A 75 -15.86 -0.42 -2.57
C GLU A 75 -15.42 -0.20 -1.11
N PHE A 76 -14.75 0.92 -0.82
CA PHE A 76 -14.21 1.26 0.50
C PHE A 76 -14.82 2.52 1.12
N ALA A 77 -15.90 3.08 0.53
CA ALA A 77 -16.47 4.36 0.97
C ALA A 77 -17.40 4.25 2.20
N ASP A 78 -17.79 3.03 2.61
CA ASP A 78 -18.85 2.75 3.59
C ASP A 78 -18.37 2.02 4.87
N GLU A 79 -17.24 2.43 5.45
CA GLU A 79 -16.85 2.11 6.85
C GLU A 79 -16.54 3.36 7.69
#